data_AF-A0A847EU20-F1
#
_entry.id   AF-A0A847EU20-F1
#
_cell.length_a   1.000
_cell.length_b   1.000
_cell.length_c   1.000
_cell.angle_alpha   90.00
_cell.angle_beta   90.00
_cell.angle_gamma   90.00
#
_symmetry.space_group_name_H-M   'P 1'
#
loop_
_entity.id
_entity.type
_entity.pdbx_description
1 polymer ?
#
loop_
_entity_poly.entity_id
_entity_poly.type
_entity_poly.pdbx_seq_one_letter_code
_entity_poly.pdbx_strand_id
1 'polypeptide(L)'
;MGRGNNQKVLLGISGGVDSGVAAYLLKKMGYDVIGAYLKLHSYSNSDDARNLAEALDIQFIVLDMEQEFKKEIIEYFISEYEKGRTPNPCTACNRYIKFDSLTKKAKELGIEYVATGHYANIQKKGGRYLLKKAKDKSKDQSYVLYNLTQN
;
A
#
# COMPACT_ATOMS: atom_id res chain seq x y z
N MET A 1 -14.37 -1.33 19.28
CA MET A 1 -15.14 -1.48 18.03
C MET A 1 -15.92 -0.18 17.84
N GLY A 2 -15.84 0.44 16.66
CA GLY A 2 -16.45 1.74 16.34
C GLY A 2 -15.41 2.86 16.14
N ARG A 3 -14.83 2.97 14.94
CA ARG A 3 -14.00 4.11 14.48
C ARG A 3 -14.24 4.47 13.00
N GLY A 4 -15.39 4.14 12.44
CA GLY A 4 -15.75 4.49 11.07
C GLY A 4 -16.89 5.49 11.01
N ASN A 5 -16.73 6.66 11.65
CA ASN A 5 -17.61 7.79 11.38
C ASN A 5 -16.93 8.65 10.30
N ASN A 6 -17.19 8.33 9.03
CA ASN A 6 -16.88 9.15 7.85
C ASN A 6 -15.40 9.57 7.66
N GLN A 7 -14.46 8.90 8.33
CA GLN A 7 -13.04 9.15 8.10
C GLN A 7 -12.65 8.58 6.74
N LYS A 8 -11.86 9.35 5.98
CA LYS A 8 -11.35 8.94 4.68
C LYS A 8 -10.14 8.02 4.82
N VAL A 9 -10.06 7.02 3.95
CA VAL A 9 -8.91 6.11 3.85
C VAL A 9 -8.48 5.99 2.39
N LEU A 10 -7.21 6.26 2.12
CA LEU A 10 -6.61 5.98 0.81
C LEU A 10 -6.03 4.57 0.82
N LEU A 11 -6.64 3.67 0.06
CA LEU A 11 -6.24 2.26 -0.02
C LEU A 11 -5.43 2.01 -1.29
N GLY A 12 -4.20 1.52 -1.14
CA GLY A 12 -3.44 0.98 -2.26
C GLY A 12 -4.11 -0.29 -2.80
N ILE A 13 -4.65 -0.22 -4.03
CA ILE A 13 -5.38 -1.31 -4.68
C ILE A 13 -4.60 -1.82 -5.90
N SER A 14 -4.35 -3.12 -5.97
CA SER A 14 -3.57 -3.73 -7.05
C SER A 14 -4.42 -4.54 -8.04
N GLY A 15 -5.73 -4.66 -7.78
CA GLY A 15 -6.62 -5.61 -8.48
C GLY A 15 -6.58 -7.03 -7.90
N GLY A 16 -5.73 -7.28 -6.90
CA GLY A 16 -5.64 -8.58 -6.23
C GLY A 16 -6.69 -8.76 -5.13
N VAL A 17 -6.99 -10.02 -4.82
CA VAL A 17 -7.97 -10.44 -3.80
C VAL A 17 -7.70 -9.78 -2.44
N ASP A 18 -6.43 -9.71 -2.01
CA ASP A 18 -6.07 -9.14 -0.70
C ASP A 18 -6.49 -7.67 -0.56
N SER A 19 -6.21 -6.86 -1.60
CA SER A 19 -6.61 -5.46 -1.62
C SER A 19 -8.13 -5.28 -1.75
N GLY A 20 -8.82 -6.18 -2.45
CA GLY A 20 -10.28 -6.17 -2.55
C GLY A 20 -10.97 -6.51 -1.24
N VAL A 21 -10.50 -7.53 -0.54
CA VAL A 21 -11.01 -7.87 0.80
C VAL A 21 -10.72 -6.74 1.79
N ALA A 22 -9.54 -6.13 1.72
CA ALA A 22 -9.23 -4.96 2.55
C ALA A 22 -10.20 -3.79 2.29
N ALA A 23 -10.48 -3.47 1.02
CA ALA A 23 -11.45 -2.44 0.63
C ALA A 23 -12.84 -2.73 1.20
N TYR A 24 -13.33 -3.96 1.00
CA TYR A 24 -14.62 -4.41 1.50
C TYR A 24 -14.72 -4.29 3.03
N LEU A 25 -13.70 -4.74 3.77
CA LEU A 25 -13.67 -4.67 5.23
C LEU A 25 -13.67 -3.22 5.72
N LEU A 26 -12.91 -2.31 5.09
CA LEU A 26 -12.91 -0.89 5.43
C LEU A 26 -14.28 -0.24 5.21
N LYS A 27 -14.94 -0.51 4.07
CA LYS A 27 -16.34 -0.05 3.85
C LYS A 27 -17.28 -0.59 4.92
N LYS A 28 -17.20 -1.90 5.22
CA LYS A 28 -18.02 -2.53 6.25
C LYS A 28 -17.79 -1.93 7.65
N MET A 29 -16.60 -1.39 7.90
CA MET A 29 -16.26 -0.68 9.13
C MET A 29 -16.75 0.78 9.16
N GLY A 30 -17.28 1.31 8.05
CA GLY A 30 -17.82 2.68 7.94
C GLY A 30 -16.85 3.74 7.43
N TYR A 31 -15.71 3.34 6.85
CA TYR A 31 -14.77 4.29 6.24
C TYR A 31 -15.20 4.73 4.83
N ASP A 32 -14.90 5.98 4.49
CA ASP A 32 -14.97 6.49 3.12
C ASP A 32 -13.68 6.11 2.39
N VAL A 33 -13.75 5.07 1.56
CA VAL A 33 -12.57 4.45 0.94
C VAL A 33 -12.34 5.01 -0.46
N ILE A 34 -11.10 5.42 -0.73
CA ILE A 34 -10.63 5.79 -2.06
C ILE A 34 -9.54 4.80 -2.46
N GLY A 35 -9.75 4.07 -3.56
CA GLY A 35 -8.77 3.17 -4.14
C GLY A 35 -7.72 3.94 -4.95
N ALA A 36 -6.44 3.67 -4.70
CA ALA A 36 -5.31 4.20 -5.46
C ALA A 36 -4.51 3.06 -6.09
N TYR A 37 -4.47 3.03 -7.42
CA TYR A 37 -3.62 2.12 -8.18
C TYR A 37 -2.29 2.81 -8.51
N LEU A 38 -1.17 2.12 -8.30
CA LEU A 38 0.16 2.62 -8.65
C LEU A 38 0.55 2.05 -10.02
N LYS A 39 0.60 2.91 -11.03
CA LYS A 39 1.09 2.55 -12.37
C LYS A 39 2.62 2.62 -12.35
N LEU A 40 3.29 1.48 -12.48
CA LEU A 40 4.74 1.37 -12.29
C LEU A 40 5.52 1.28 -13.61
N HIS A 41 4.84 0.99 -14.72
CA HIS A 41 5.43 0.93 -16.06
C HIS A 41 4.35 1.09 -17.13
N SER A 42 4.76 1.36 -18.37
CA SER A 42 3.87 1.51 -19.54
C SER A 42 2.88 0.35 -19.75
N TYR A 43 3.28 -0.89 -19.46
CA TYR A 43 2.41 -2.08 -19.55
C TYR A 43 1.50 -2.31 -18.33
N SER A 44 1.50 -1.44 -17.32
CA SER A 44 0.66 -1.61 -16.13
C SER A 44 -0.82 -1.46 -16.52
N ASN A 45 -1.63 -2.48 -16.22
CA ASN A 45 -3.06 -2.45 -16.46
C ASN A 45 -3.82 -2.28 -15.13
N SER A 46 -4.67 -1.25 -15.07
CA SER A 46 -5.53 -0.93 -13.93
C SER A 46 -6.91 -1.57 -13.97
N ASP A 47 -7.28 -2.29 -15.03
CA ASP A 47 -8.66 -2.76 -15.27
C ASP A 47 -9.20 -3.59 -14.12
N ASP A 48 -8.44 -4.58 -13.60
CA ASP A 48 -8.88 -5.38 -12.46
C ASP A 48 -9.11 -4.52 -11.20
N ALA A 49 -8.23 -3.53 -10.98
CA ALA A 49 -8.35 -2.62 -9.85
C ALA A 49 -9.53 -1.66 -10.00
N ARG A 50 -9.81 -1.21 -11.22
CA ARG A 50 -10.96 -0.36 -11.57
C ARG A 50 -12.26 -1.12 -11.42
N ASN A 51 -12.36 -2.31 -12.01
CA ASN A 51 -13.53 -3.18 -11.90
C ASN A 51 -13.84 -3.53 -10.44
N LEU A 52 -12.81 -3.79 -9.64
CA LEU A 52 -12.95 -4.02 -8.20
C LEU A 52 -13.45 -2.77 -7.46
N ALA A 53 -12.95 -1.58 -7.81
CA ALA A 53 -13.42 -0.33 -7.23
C ALA A 53 -14.89 -0.04 -7.60
N GLU A 54 -15.28 -0.29 -8.84
CA GLU A 54 -16.67 -0.16 -9.33
C GLU A 54 -17.59 -1.14 -8.62
N ALA A 55 -17.21 -2.42 -8.52
CA ALA A 55 -17.99 -3.45 -7.84
C ALA A 55 -18.19 -3.15 -6.34
N LEU A 56 -17.24 -2.43 -5.73
CA LEU A 56 -17.31 -2.01 -4.32
C LEU A 56 -17.90 -0.62 -4.14
N ASP A 57 -18.24 0.10 -5.22
CA ASP A 57 -18.72 1.49 -5.19
C ASP A 57 -17.77 2.40 -4.36
N ILE A 58 -16.51 2.47 -4.78
CA ILE A 58 -15.48 3.33 -4.20
C ILE A 58 -14.84 4.21 -5.27
N GLN A 59 -14.38 5.39 -4.87
CA GLN A 59 -13.61 6.26 -5.77
C GLN A 59 -12.30 5.58 -6.17
N PHE A 60 -11.86 5.79 -7.41
CA PHE A 60 -10.67 5.19 -7.97
C PHE A 60 -9.76 6.24 -8.60
N ILE A 61 -8.49 6.24 -8.21
CA ILE A 61 -7.45 7.09 -8.80
C ILE A 61 -6.25 6.25 -9.24
N VAL A 62 -5.58 6.72 -10.29
CA VAL A 62 -4.31 6.15 -10.77
C VAL A 62 -3.20 7.14 -10.46
N LEU A 63 -2.15 6.65 -9.82
CA LEU A 63 -0.92 7.40 -9.57
C LEU A 63 0.14 6.88 -10.54
N ASP A 64 0.57 7.73 -11.47
CA ASP A 64 1.70 7.41 -12.34
C ASP A 64 2.99 7.54 -11.54
N MET A 65 3.66 6.40 -11.35
CA MET A 65 4.89 6.26 -10.57
C MET A 65 6.00 5.63 -11.41
N GLU A 66 5.87 5.62 -12.75
CA GLU A 66 6.80 4.92 -13.64
C GLU A 66 8.24 5.46 -13.51
N GLN A 67 8.39 6.79 -13.42
CA GLN A 67 9.72 7.41 -13.30
C GLN A 67 10.36 7.12 -11.95
N GLU A 68 9.61 7.27 -10.86
CA GLU A 68 10.08 6.98 -9.51
C GLU A 68 10.39 5.49 -9.35
N PHE A 69 9.56 4.59 -9.89
CA PHE A 69 9.80 3.16 -9.86
C PHE A 69 11.08 2.78 -10.60
N LYS A 70 11.29 3.35 -11.80
CA LYS A 70 12.52 3.15 -12.56
C LYS A 70 13.75 3.58 -11.76
N LYS A 71 13.74 4.81 -11.25
CA LYS A 71 14.88 5.39 -10.53
C LYS A 71 15.16 4.70 -9.20
N GLU A 72 14.15 4.56 -8.35
CA GLU A 72 14.36 4.14 -6.96
C GLU A 72 14.42 2.61 -6.83
N ILE A 73 13.84 1.85 -7.78
CA ILE A 73 13.76 0.39 -7.70
C ILE A 73 14.57 -0.31 -8.79
N ILE A 74 14.37 0.05 -10.07
CA ILE A 74 15.03 -0.65 -11.18
C ILE A 74 16.53 -0.35 -11.21
N GLU A 75 16.93 0.93 -11.13
CA GLU A 75 18.36 1.31 -11.10
C GLU A 75 19.06 0.76 -9.85
N TYR A 76 18.40 0.82 -8.69
CA TYR A 76 18.88 0.16 -7.47
C TYR A 76 19.14 -1.34 -7.72
N PHE A 77 18.13 -2.06 -8.21
CA PHE A 77 18.21 -3.49 -8.46
C PHE A 77 19.36 -3.86 -9.39
N ILE A 78 19.49 -3.18 -10.53
CA ILE A 78 20.57 -3.39 -11.50
C ILE A 78 21.93 -3.16 -10.83
N SER A 79 22.10 -2.02 -10.15
CA SER A 79 23.39 -1.66 -9.55
C SER A 79 23.85 -2.64 -8.47
N GLU A 80 22.93 -3.30 -7.77
CA GLU A 80 23.28 -4.30 -6.75
C GLU A 80 23.72 -5.61 -7.38
N TYR A 81 23.08 -6.03 -8.48
CA TYR A 81 23.53 -7.18 -9.25
C TYR A 81 24.90 -6.96 -9.88
N GLU A 82 25.18 -5.77 -10.40
CA GLU A 82 26.50 -5.41 -10.93
C GLU A 82 27.62 -5.53 -9.87
N LYS A 83 27.27 -5.37 -8.59
CA LYS A 83 28.18 -5.52 -7.45
C LYS A 83 28.22 -6.95 -6.90
N GLY A 84 27.60 -7.92 -7.57
CA GLY A 84 27.53 -9.32 -7.15
C GLY A 84 26.67 -9.56 -5.92
N ARG A 85 25.71 -8.67 -5.62
CA ARG A 85 24.78 -8.81 -4.50
C ARG A 85 23.41 -9.27 -4.97
N THR A 86 22.62 -9.80 -4.05
CA THR A 86 21.21 -10.17 -4.28
C THR A 86 20.30 -9.14 -3.61
N PRO A 87 19.83 -8.11 -4.33
CA PRO A 87 18.93 -7.09 -3.78
C PRO A 87 17.53 -7.64 -3.50
N ASN A 88 16.82 -6.98 -2.59
CA ASN A 88 15.39 -7.20 -2.39
C ASN A 88 14.61 -5.95 -2.86
N PRO A 89 14.09 -5.94 -4.10
CA PRO A 89 13.37 -4.78 -4.62
C PRO A 89 12.02 -4.56 -3.92
N CYS A 90 11.43 -5.59 -3.31
CA CYS A 90 10.13 -5.48 -2.64
C CYS A 90 10.21 -4.70 -1.33
N THR A 91 11.31 -4.84 -0.57
CA THR A 91 11.52 -4.05 0.66
C THR A 91 11.77 -2.59 0.34
N ALA A 92 12.50 -2.30 -0.74
CA ALA A 92 12.71 -0.95 -1.27
C ALA A 92 11.40 -0.34 -1.80
N CYS A 93 10.65 -1.09 -2.61
CA CYS A 93 9.39 -0.64 -3.22
C CYS A 93 8.34 -0.30 -2.17
N ASN A 94 8.19 -1.11 -1.11
CA ASN A 94 7.27 -0.77 -0.04
C ASN A 94 7.61 0.57 0.59
N ARG A 95 8.89 0.82 0.90
CA ARG A 95 9.32 2.11 1.47
C ARG A 95 9.11 3.27 0.48
N TYR A 96 9.84 3.25 -0.64
CA TYR A 96 10.04 4.43 -1.48
C TYR A 96 8.93 4.67 -2.51
N ILE A 97 8.16 3.65 -2.85
CA ILE A 97 7.10 3.77 -3.85
C ILE A 97 5.74 3.65 -3.19
N LYS A 98 5.46 2.54 -2.52
CA LYS A 98 4.09 2.29 -2.05
C LYS A 98 3.68 3.23 -0.93
N PHE A 99 4.39 3.22 0.19
CA PHE A 99 4.00 4.02 1.35
C PHE A 99 4.29 5.51 1.14
N ASP A 100 5.41 5.87 0.53
CA ASP A 100 5.71 7.28 0.23
C ASP A 100 4.67 7.90 -0.73
N SER A 101 4.34 7.25 -1.85
CA SER A 101 3.36 7.80 -2.81
C SER A 101 1.95 7.85 -2.24
N LEU A 102 1.50 6.80 -1.54
CA LEU A 102 0.19 6.81 -0.91
C LEU A 102 0.11 7.85 0.22
N THR A 103 1.15 7.99 1.03
CA THR A 103 1.16 8.96 2.14
C THR A 103 1.21 10.40 1.62
N LYS A 104 2.03 10.67 0.59
CA LYS A 104 2.06 11.97 -0.08
C LYS A 104 0.69 12.28 -0.67
N LYS A 105 0.09 11.33 -1.39
CA LYS A 105 -1.22 11.55 -2.01
C LYS A 105 -2.34 11.73 -0.98
N ALA A 106 -2.33 10.96 0.10
CA ALA A 106 -3.26 11.11 1.19
C ALA A 106 -3.17 12.51 1.81
N LYS A 107 -1.96 13.02 2.06
CA LYS A 107 -1.73 14.39 2.54
C LYS A 107 -2.28 15.45 1.59
N GLU A 108 -2.02 15.33 0.28
CA GLU A 108 -2.57 16.25 -0.74
C GLU A 108 -4.11 16.28 -0.74
N LEU A 109 -4.75 15.14 -0.49
CA LEU A 109 -6.19 14.99 -0.47
C LEU A 109 -6.83 15.26 0.91
N GLY A 110 -6.03 15.59 1.93
CA GLY A 110 -6.51 15.78 3.31
C GLY A 110 -7.02 14.50 3.96
N ILE A 111 -6.49 13.33 3.57
CA ILE A 111 -6.88 12.01 4.05
C ILE A 111 -5.95 11.58 5.19
N GLU A 112 -6.54 11.18 6.32
CA GLU A 112 -5.79 10.86 7.55
C GLU A 112 -5.15 9.46 7.51
N TYR A 113 -5.76 8.51 6.80
CA TYR A 113 -5.34 7.11 6.82
C TYR A 113 -4.92 6.59 5.45
N VAL A 114 -3.86 5.79 5.43
CA VAL A 114 -3.47 4.95 4.30
C VAL A 114 -3.65 3.48 4.69
N ALA A 115 -4.16 2.68 3.76
CA ALA A 115 -4.29 1.24 3.93
C ALA A 115 -3.67 0.48 2.75
N THR A 116 -3.35 -0.79 2.99
CA THR A 116 -2.89 -1.74 1.96
C THR A 116 -3.39 -3.14 2.30
N GLY A 117 -3.37 -4.07 1.35
CA GLY A 117 -3.71 -5.47 1.57
C GLY A 117 -2.63 -6.31 2.26
N HIS A 118 -1.64 -5.71 2.93
CA HIS A 118 -0.56 -6.50 3.53
C HIS A 118 -1.01 -7.24 4.78
N TYR A 119 -0.54 -8.48 4.90
CA TYR A 119 -0.71 -9.31 6.09
C TYR A 119 0.32 -8.91 7.14
N ALA A 120 -0.04 -7.92 7.95
CA ALA A 120 0.69 -7.52 9.14
C ALA A 120 -0.30 -6.96 10.18
N ASN A 121 0.19 -6.64 11.37
CA ASN A 121 -0.65 -6.03 12.41
C ASN A 121 0.01 -4.77 12.97
N ILE A 122 -0.81 -3.74 13.22
CA ILE A 122 -0.37 -2.51 13.87
C ILE A 122 -0.99 -2.47 15.27
N GLN A 123 -0.14 -2.32 16.29
CA GLN A 123 -0.59 -2.13 17.67
C GLN A 123 -0.07 -0.81 18.24
N LYS A 124 -0.98 0.00 18.81
CA LYS A 124 -0.58 1.17 19.60
C LYS A 124 -0.23 0.74 21.03
N LYS A 125 1.00 0.99 21.49
CA LYS A 125 1.45 0.72 22.87
C LYS A 125 2.41 1.82 23.32
N GLY A 126 2.15 2.42 24.48
CA GLY A 126 3.02 3.46 25.04
C GLY A 126 3.18 4.68 24.12
N GLY A 127 2.10 5.12 23.47
CA GLY A 127 2.12 6.26 22.54
C GLY A 127 2.71 5.98 21.15
N ARG A 128 3.28 4.79 20.91
CA ARG A 128 3.92 4.41 19.64
C ARG A 128 3.13 3.36 18.89
N TYR A 129 3.34 3.28 17.58
CA TYR A 129 2.83 2.21 16.73
C TYR A 129 3.87 1.11 16.57
N LEU A 130 3.48 -0.12 16.83
CA LEU A 130 4.31 -1.31 16.68
C LEU A 130 3.87 -2.08 15.45
N LEU A 131 4.81 -2.37 14.55
CA LEU A 131 4.63 -3.35 13.48
C LEU A 131 4.78 -4.76 14.05
N LYS A 132 3.75 -5.59 13.90
CA LYS A 132 3.70 -6.97 14.39
C LYS A 132 3.42 -7.93 13.26
N LYS A 133 3.82 -9.18 13.46
CA LYS A 133 3.52 -10.28 12.55
C LYS A 133 2.01 -10.46 12.38
N ALA A 134 1.59 -10.90 11.21
CA ALA A 134 0.23 -11.35 10.96
C ALA A 134 -0.18 -12.48 11.91
N LYS A 135 -1.49 -12.64 12.11
CA LYS A 135 -2.05 -13.76 12.89
C LYS A 135 -1.69 -15.10 12.28
N ASP A 136 -1.80 -15.22 10.95
CA ASP A 136 -1.27 -16.35 10.19
C ASP A 136 0.20 -16.10 9.87
N LYS A 137 1.08 -16.87 10.50
CA LYS A 137 2.54 -16.74 10.31
C LYS A 137 3.00 -17.17 8.91
N SER A 138 2.26 -18.04 8.23
CA SER A 138 2.62 -18.53 6.89
C SER A 138 2.42 -17.48 5.80
N LYS A 139 1.60 -16.46 6.08
CA LYS A 139 1.29 -15.34 5.19
C LYS A 139 1.88 -14.02 5.69
N ASP A 140 2.67 -14.03 6.76
CA ASP A 140 3.21 -12.80 7.35
C ASP A 140 4.08 -12.02 6.36
N GLN A 141 3.74 -10.74 6.19
CA GLN A 141 4.45 -9.79 5.34
C GLN A 141 5.15 -8.69 6.15
N SER A 142 5.22 -8.82 7.48
CA SER A 142 5.93 -7.84 8.33
C SER A 142 7.41 -7.68 7.92
N TYR A 143 8.03 -8.72 7.36
CA TYR A 143 9.39 -8.67 6.83
C TYR A 143 9.56 -7.60 5.74
N VAL A 144 8.64 -7.48 4.77
CA VAL A 144 8.78 -6.48 3.68
C VAL A 144 8.42 -5.05 4.12
N LEU A 145 7.90 -4.91 5.34
CA LEU A 145 7.46 -3.64 5.94
C LEU A 145 8.43 -3.11 7.00
N TYR A 146 9.60 -3.74 7.19
CA TYR A 146 10.51 -3.42 8.30
C TYR A 146 11.04 -1.97 8.29
N ASN A 147 11.02 -1.32 7.13
CA ASN A 147 11.48 0.07 6.95
C ASN A 147 10.44 1.12 7.38
N LEU A 148 9.21 0.73 7.75
CA LEU A 148 8.18 1.67 8.16
C LEU A 148 8.59 2.42 9.43
N THR A 149 8.33 3.73 9.44
CA THR A 149 8.62 4.61 10.58
C THR A 149 7.32 5.00 11.31
N GLN A 150 7.40 5.93 12.27
CA GLN A 150 6.25 6.34 13.08
C GLN A 150 5.41 7.47 12.46
N ASN A 151 5.93 8.14 11.41
CA ASN A 151 5.42 9.40 10.89
C ASN A 151 5.12 9.32 9.39
#